data_AF-D9WX46-F1
#
_entry.id   AF-D9WX46-F1
#
_cell.length_a   1.000
_cell.length_b   1.000
_cell.length_c   1.000
_cell.angle_alpha   90.00
_cell.angle_beta   90.00
_cell.angle_gamma   90.00
#
_symmetry.space_group_name_H-M   'P 1'
#
loop_
_entity.id
_entity.type
_entity.pdbx_description
1 polymer ?
#
loop_
_entity_poly.entity_id
_entity_poly.type
_entity_poly.pdbx_seq_one_letter_code
_entity_poly.pdbx_strand_id
1 'polypeptide(L)'
;MTTPVRRRTLRARLLAYITDATARLQAAWRILTTAQNALLTALAAIRPGNGRGISARIRTATTVFQRALAAFDRAATAFAERWAVSDLPLIYREGAWTMLDNADQDQGLFAWTDRHRAAVTAASAQYYADITSRIQEALRRARAFLRAALAAARNTATTPFDAEALRREHPLDTVIYGARTRYPADAWAHAAVTWQAVTTANTGAARAALDELGCEWVEVRDGPDCGWESHDDPDRANRTLRTVQDALAHPSAHPHCARELLPRLDLIGRTEIRSGALL
;
A
#
# COMPACT_ATOMS: atom_id res chain seq x y z
N MET A 1 -24.05 32.46 -15.63
CA MET A 1 -23.79 32.09 -14.21
C MET A 1 -23.46 30.61 -14.16
N THR A 2 -22.18 30.27 -14.13
CA THR A 2 -21.74 28.90 -13.88
C THR A 2 -21.66 28.71 -12.37
N THR A 3 -22.52 27.86 -11.82
CA THR A 3 -22.45 27.44 -10.41
C THR A 3 -21.02 26.99 -10.11
N PRO A 4 -20.35 27.54 -9.08
CA PRO A 4 -18.99 27.12 -8.76
C PRO A 4 -19.04 25.63 -8.39
N VAL A 5 -18.48 24.78 -9.25
CA VAL A 5 -18.32 23.35 -8.97
C VAL A 5 -17.35 23.27 -7.81
N ARG A 6 -17.84 22.89 -6.63
CA ARG A 6 -17.04 22.72 -5.42
C ARG A 6 -15.91 21.72 -5.73
N ARG A 7 -14.68 22.21 -5.86
CA ARG A 7 -13.50 21.36 -6.12
C ARG A 7 -13.42 20.31 -5.01
N ARG A 8 -13.25 19.04 -5.37
CA ARG A 8 -13.09 17.95 -4.39
C ARG A 8 -11.78 18.17 -3.64
N THR A 9 -11.80 17.95 -2.32
CA THR A 9 -10.58 18.02 -1.50
C THR A 9 -9.57 16.94 -1.91
N LEU A 10 -8.27 17.18 -1.67
CA LEU A 10 -7.22 16.18 -1.90
C LEU A 10 -7.57 14.84 -1.24
N ARG A 11 -7.99 14.88 0.02
CA ARG A 11 -8.43 13.69 0.76
C ARG A 11 -9.51 12.89 0.02
N ALA A 12 -10.52 13.55 -0.54
CA ALA A 12 -11.58 12.88 -1.29
C ALA A 12 -11.07 12.24 -2.59
N ARG A 13 -10.12 12.89 -3.28
CA ARG A 13 -9.47 12.33 -4.48
C ARG A 13 -8.59 11.13 -4.14
N LEU A 14 -7.76 11.25 -3.10
CA LEU A 14 -6.91 10.14 -2.63
C LEU A 14 -7.72 8.93 -2.17
N LEU A 15 -8.84 9.16 -1.47
CA LEU A 15 -9.70 8.08 -1.00
C LEU A 15 -10.19 7.20 -2.16
N ALA A 16 -10.47 7.77 -3.34
CA ALA A 16 -10.88 6.99 -4.50
C ALA A 16 -9.75 6.08 -5.01
N TYR A 17 -8.53 6.62 -5.15
CA TYR A 17 -7.35 5.82 -5.53
C TYR A 17 -7.05 4.72 -4.52
N ILE A 18 -7.07 5.06 -3.23
CA ILE A 18 -6.80 4.13 -2.14
C ILE A 18 -7.84 3.00 -2.14
N THR A 19 -9.13 3.33 -2.19
CA THR A 19 -10.21 2.34 -2.15
C THR A 19 -10.10 1.35 -3.31
N ASP A 20 -9.89 1.87 -4.52
CA ASP A 20 -9.75 1.09 -5.74
C ASP A 20 -8.49 0.20 -5.73
N ALA A 21 -7.35 0.75 -5.31
CA ALA A 21 -6.09 0.01 -5.20
C ALA A 21 -6.14 -1.07 -4.11
N THR A 22 -6.66 -0.75 -2.92
CA THR A 22 -6.86 -1.72 -1.83
C THR A 22 -7.79 -2.84 -2.28
N ALA A 23 -8.91 -2.54 -2.96
CA ALA A 23 -9.84 -3.56 -3.45
C ALA A 23 -9.18 -4.54 -4.44
N ARG A 24 -8.34 -4.04 -5.37
CA ARG A 24 -7.58 -4.88 -6.30
C ARG A 24 -6.59 -5.78 -5.59
N LEU A 25 -5.79 -5.23 -4.67
CA LEU A 25 -4.78 -5.98 -3.93
C LEU A 25 -5.42 -7.06 -3.05
N GLN A 26 -6.52 -6.73 -2.36
CA GLN A 26 -7.33 -7.68 -1.61
C GLN A 26 -7.96 -8.75 -2.52
N ALA A 27 -8.44 -8.39 -3.71
CA ALA A 27 -8.95 -9.35 -4.68
C ALA A 27 -7.86 -10.35 -5.11
N ALA A 28 -6.64 -9.88 -5.36
CA ALA A 28 -5.51 -10.76 -5.65
C ALA A 28 -5.25 -11.73 -4.48
N TRP A 29 -5.14 -11.23 -3.24
CA TRP A 29 -4.86 -12.10 -2.08
C TRP A 29 -5.97 -13.12 -1.80
N ARG A 30 -7.24 -12.76 -2.04
CA ARG A 30 -8.38 -13.70 -1.92
C ARG A 30 -8.23 -14.92 -2.81
N ILE A 31 -7.48 -14.86 -3.92
CA ILE A 31 -7.17 -16.02 -4.75
C ILE A 31 -6.42 -17.08 -3.92
N LEU A 32 -5.43 -16.68 -3.11
CA LEU A 32 -4.66 -17.61 -2.28
C LEU A 32 -5.49 -18.21 -1.17
N THR A 33 -6.26 -17.40 -0.43
CA THR A 33 -7.08 -17.89 0.69
C THR A 33 -8.16 -18.85 0.19
N THR A 34 -8.80 -18.53 -0.93
CA THR A 34 -9.79 -19.42 -1.58
C THR A 34 -9.14 -20.72 -2.02
N ALA A 35 -7.95 -20.64 -2.64
CA ALA A 35 -7.22 -21.82 -3.10
C ALA A 35 -6.77 -22.73 -1.95
N GLN A 36 -6.32 -22.16 -0.83
CA GLN A 36 -5.99 -22.91 0.38
C GLN A 36 -7.20 -23.70 0.88
N ASN A 37 -8.34 -23.02 1.05
CA ASN A 37 -9.55 -23.66 1.54
C ASN A 37 -10.06 -24.74 0.59
N ALA A 38 -10.01 -24.50 -0.72
CA ALA A 38 -10.38 -25.48 -1.73
C ALA A 38 -9.47 -26.72 -1.69
N LEU A 39 -8.15 -26.54 -1.56
CA LEU A 39 -7.20 -27.65 -1.46
C LEU A 39 -7.44 -28.47 -0.19
N LEU A 40 -7.55 -27.81 0.96
CA LEU A 40 -7.79 -28.48 2.24
C LEU A 40 -9.09 -29.28 2.22
N THR A 41 -10.18 -28.69 1.70
CA THR A 41 -11.47 -29.37 1.55
C THR A 41 -11.37 -30.59 0.62
N ALA A 42 -10.68 -30.44 -0.51
CA ALA A 42 -10.51 -31.53 -1.48
C ALA A 42 -9.69 -32.70 -0.90
N LEU A 43 -8.64 -32.41 -0.12
CA LEU A 43 -7.80 -33.42 0.52
C LEU A 43 -8.49 -34.09 1.71
N ALA A 44 -9.21 -33.33 2.54
CA ALA A 44 -9.98 -33.88 3.66
C ALA A 44 -11.10 -34.85 3.19
N ALA A 45 -11.65 -34.63 1.99
CA ALA A 45 -12.65 -35.51 1.40
C ALA A 45 -12.09 -36.85 0.87
N ILE A 46 -10.78 -37.07 0.94
CA ILE A 46 -10.14 -38.33 0.53
C ILE A 46 -10.19 -39.30 1.72
N ARG A 47 -10.98 -40.37 1.59
CA ARG A 47 -11.11 -41.39 2.65
C ARG A 47 -9.87 -42.30 2.69
N PRO A 48 -9.40 -42.72 3.88
CA PRO A 48 -8.37 -43.74 4.01
C PRO A 48 -8.85 -45.09 3.43
N GLY A 49 -8.09 -45.71 2.52
CA GLY A 49 -8.38 -47.05 1.97
C GLY A 49 -7.97 -47.25 0.51
N ASN A 50 -8.18 -48.48 -0.01
CA ASN A 50 -7.82 -48.93 -1.36
C ASN A 50 -8.73 -48.37 -2.47
N GLY A 51 -8.91 -47.05 -2.49
CA GLY A 51 -9.71 -46.38 -3.50
C GLY A 51 -8.96 -46.22 -4.82
N ARG A 52 -9.37 -46.94 -5.87
CA ARG A 52 -9.02 -46.57 -7.25
C ARG A 52 -9.30 -45.07 -7.44
N GLY A 53 -8.30 -44.31 -7.88
CA GLY A 53 -8.45 -42.88 -8.19
C GLY A 53 -8.02 -41.89 -7.11
N ILE A 54 -7.52 -42.31 -5.94
CA ILE A 54 -6.96 -41.38 -4.93
C ILE A 54 -5.85 -40.52 -5.54
N SER A 55 -4.87 -41.14 -6.21
CA SER A 55 -3.78 -40.42 -6.88
C SER A 55 -4.28 -39.45 -7.93
N ALA A 56 -5.38 -39.77 -8.62
CA ALA A 56 -6.00 -38.86 -9.59
C ALA A 56 -6.63 -37.65 -8.90
N ARG A 57 -7.37 -37.84 -7.80
CA ARG A 57 -7.98 -36.76 -7.02
C ARG A 57 -6.93 -35.82 -6.41
N ILE A 58 -5.85 -36.37 -5.84
CA ILE A 58 -4.73 -35.56 -5.30
C ILE A 58 -4.09 -34.74 -6.41
N ARG A 59 -3.83 -35.35 -7.58
CA ARG A 59 -3.28 -34.63 -8.74
C ARG A 59 -4.21 -33.50 -9.20
N THR A 60 -5.52 -33.77 -9.32
CA THR A 60 -6.49 -32.74 -9.70
C THR A 60 -6.49 -31.57 -8.72
N ALA A 61 -6.55 -31.83 -7.41
CA ALA A 61 -6.51 -30.78 -6.39
C ALA A 61 -5.20 -29.98 -6.42
N THR A 62 -4.07 -30.67 -6.64
CA THR A 62 -2.75 -30.05 -6.81
C THR A 62 -2.70 -29.12 -8.01
N THR A 63 -3.20 -29.57 -9.17
CA THR A 63 -3.25 -28.77 -10.40
C THR A 63 -4.13 -27.54 -10.23
N VAL A 64 -5.29 -27.66 -9.56
CA VAL A 64 -6.15 -26.52 -9.25
C VAL A 64 -5.42 -25.51 -8.38
N PHE A 65 -4.74 -25.95 -7.32
CA PHE A 65 -3.98 -25.07 -6.44
C PHE A 65 -2.82 -24.37 -7.18
N GLN A 66 -2.06 -25.10 -7.99
CA GLN A 66 -0.96 -24.54 -8.79
C GLN A 66 -1.44 -23.49 -9.80
N ARG A 67 -2.60 -23.72 -10.45
CA ARG A 67 -3.22 -22.72 -11.33
C ARG A 67 -3.61 -21.46 -10.55
N ALA A 68 -4.11 -21.62 -9.32
CA ALA A 68 -4.42 -20.48 -8.46
C ALA A 68 -3.15 -19.71 -8.04
N LEU A 69 -2.02 -20.37 -7.80
CA LEU A 69 -0.75 -19.68 -7.55
C LEU A 69 -0.32 -18.82 -8.74
N ALA A 70 -0.44 -19.35 -9.95
CA ALA A 70 -0.13 -18.60 -11.16
C ALA A 70 -1.13 -17.45 -11.40
N ALA A 71 -2.40 -17.63 -11.03
CA ALA A 71 -3.40 -16.57 -11.11
C ALA A 71 -3.14 -15.46 -10.09
N PHE A 72 -2.77 -15.81 -8.85
CA PHE A 72 -2.35 -14.87 -7.83
C PHE A 72 -1.13 -14.05 -8.29
N ASP A 73 -0.09 -14.73 -8.77
CA ASP A 73 1.15 -14.10 -9.22
C ASP A 73 0.88 -13.04 -10.31
N ARG A 74 0.08 -13.40 -11.33
CA ARG A 74 -0.32 -12.47 -12.39
C ARG A 74 -1.13 -11.29 -11.84
N ALA A 75 -2.14 -11.56 -11.01
CA ALA A 75 -3.02 -10.50 -10.50
C ALA A 75 -2.28 -9.53 -9.58
N ALA A 76 -1.43 -10.04 -8.68
CA ALA A 76 -0.68 -9.23 -7.73
C ALA A 76 0.45 -8.46 -8.41
N THR A 77 1.14 -9.05 -9.39
CA THR A 77 2.19 -8.36 -10.15
C THR A 77 1.59 -7.26 -11.04
N ALA A 78 0.48 -7.55 -11.74
CA ALA A 78 -0.23 -6.53 -12.51
C ALA A 78 -0.72 -5.35 -11.64
N PHE A 79 -1.14 -5.64 -10.39
CA PHE A 79 -1.43 -4.59 -9.43
C PHE A 79 -0.17 -3.76 -9.11
N ALA A 80 0.95 -4.40 -8.77
CA ALA A 80 2.18 -3.70 -8.40
C ALA A 80 2.70 -2.80 -9.54
N GLU A 81 2.67 -3.30 -10.77
CA GLU A 81 3.05 -2.56 -11.98
C GLU A 81 2.14 -1.35 -12.20
N ARG A 82 0.82 -1.54 -12.21
CA ARG A 82 -0.15 -0.44 -12.39
C ARG A 82 -0.02 0.61 -11.30
N TRP A 83 0.11 0.15 -10.05
CA TRP A 83 0.25 1.03 -8.90
C TRP A 83 1.49 1.93 -9.05
N ALA A 84 2.64 1.32 -9.33
CA ALA A 84 3.91 2.04 -9.45
C ALA A 84 4.00 2.93 -10.70
N VAL A 85 3.53 2.44 -11.86
CA VAL A 85 3.75 3.11 -13.14
C VAL A 85 2.64 4.11 -13.48
N SER A 86 1.42 3.92 -12.97
CA SER A 86 0.26 4.75 -13.33
C SER A 86 -0.35 5.47 -12.13
N ASP A 87 -0.73 4.75 -11.07
CA ASP A 87 -1.50 5.36 -9.98
C ASP A 87 -0.66 6.35 -9.15
N LEU A 88 0.56 5.99 -8.77
CA LEU A 88 1.44 6.87 -7.99
C LEU A 88 1.80 8.18 -8.72
N PRO A 89 2.16 8.17 -10.03
CA PRO A 89 2.32 9.42 -10.79
C PRO A 89 1.09 10.32 -10.83
N LEU A 90 -0.11 9.74 -10.92
CA LEU A 90 -1.34 10.52 -10.86
C LEU A 90 -1.53 11.12 -9.46
N ILE A 91 -1.35 10.32 -8.40
CA ILE A 91 -1.45 10.76 -7.01
C ILE A 91 -0.44 11.87 -6.69
N TYR A 92 0.79 11.76 -7.18
CA TYR A 92 1.83 12.77 -7.04
C TYR A 92 1.36 14.12 -7.62
N ARG A 93 0.82 14.09 -8.84
CA ARG A 93 0.29 15.27 -9.52
C ARG A 93 -0.91 15.86 -8.78
N GLU A 94 -1.81 15.03 -8.24
CA GLU A 94 -2.92 15.52 -7.41
C GLU A 94 -2.42 16.29 -6.18
N GLY A 95 -1.33 15.85 -5.57
CA GLY A 95 -0.65 16.58 -4.50
C GLY A 95 -0.13 17.94 -4.96
N ALA A 96 0.61 17.97 -6.08
CA ALA A 96 1.12 19.21 -6.66
C ALA A 96 0.01 20.20 -7.03
N TRP A 97 -1.05 19.74 -7.70
CA TRP A 97 -2.20 20.57 -8.04
C TRP A 97 -2.96 21.07 -6.81
N THR A 98 -3.04 20.27 -5.74
CA THR A 98 -3.63 20.74 -4.48
C THR A 98 -2.80 21.86 -3.85
N MET A 99 -1.48 21.77 -3.91
CA MET A 99 -0.61 22.85 -3.43
C MET A 99 -0.85 24.17 -4.20
N LEU A 100 -0.96 24.09 -5.53
CA LEU A 100 -1.29 25.25 -6.37
C LEU A 100 -2.70 25.78 -6.08
N ASP A 101 -3.70 24.90 -5.92
CA ASP A 101 -5.06 25.26 -5.53
C ASP A 101 -5.07 26.01 -4.17
N ASN A 102 -4.29 25.53 -3.19
CA ASN A 102 -4.18 26.15 -1.86
C ASN A 102 -3.46 27.51 -1.89
N ALA A 103 -2.73 27.81 -2.97
CA ALA A 103 -2.09 29.10 -3.22
C ALA A 103 -2.90 30.02 -4.15
N ASP A 104 -4.13 29.63 -4.50
CA ASP A 104 -4.96 30.28 -5.51
C ASP A 104 -4.24 30.48 -6.87
N GLN A 105 -3.36 29.54 -7.24
CA GLN A 105 -2.62 29.55 -8.50
C GLN A 105 -3.23 28.64 -9.56
N ASP A 106 -2.89 28.89 -10.82
CA ASP A 106 -3.30 28.04 -11.94
C ASP A 106 -2.55 26.69 -11.90
N GLN A 107 -3.30 25.58 -12.05
CA GLN A 107 -2.74 24.24 -12.17
C GLN A 107 -1.88 24.06 -13.43
N GLY A 108 -2.05 24.93 -14.43
CA GLY A 108 -1.20 25.00 -15.62
C GLY A 108 0.25 25.38 -15.35
N LEU A 109 0.57 25.90 -14.15
CA LEU A 109 1.95 26.13 -13.71
C LEU A 109 2.71 24.81 -13.48
N PHE A 110 2.01 23.75 -13.11
CA PHE A 110 2.65 22.45 -12.91
C PHE A 110 3.12 21.88 -14.23
N ALA A 111 4.43 21.63 -14.32
CA ALA A 111 5.04 20.90 -15.40
C ALA A 111 5.90 19.76 -14.86
N TRP A 112 5.93 18.62 -15.54
CA TRP A 112 6.86 17.55 -15.17
C TRP A 112 8.31 18.02 -15.43
N THR A 113 8.99 18.44 -14.38
CA THR A 113 10.42 18.72 -14.36
C THR A 113 11.22 17.44 -14.09
N ASP A 114 12.55 17.49 -14.27
CA ASP A 114 13.43 16.38 -13.88
C ASP A 114 13.37 16.09 -12.38
N ARG A 115 13.14 17.11 -11.54
CA ARG A 115 12.99 16.95 -10.09
C ARG A 115 11.72 16.19 -9.73
N HIS A 116 10.58 16.54 -10.33
CA HIS A 116 9.33 15.79 -10.13
C HIS A 116 9.45 14.36 -10.62
N ARG A 117 10.00 14.16 -11.83
CA ARG A 117 10.25 12.81 -12.38
C ARG A 117 11.14 11.99 -11.47
N ALA A 118 12.24 12.55 -10.97
CA ALA A 118 13.15 11.86 -10.07
C ALA A 118 12.45 11.47 -8.75
N ALA A 119 11.71 12.40 -8.13
CA ALA A 119 11.00 12.15 -6.88
C ALA A 119 9.96 11.03 -7.00
N VAL A 120 9.10 11.08 -8.03
CA VAL A 120 8.07 10.07 -8.22
C VAL A 120 8.65 8.73 -8.66
N THR A 121 9.72 8.72 -9.46
CA THR A 121 10.41 7.48 -9.88
C THR A 121 11.02 6.77 -8.68
N ALA A 122 11.69 7.51 -7.79
CA ALA A 122 12.28 6.95 -6.57
C ALA A 122 11.21 6.32 -5.67
N ALA A 123 10.11 7.05 -5.39
CA ALA A 123 9.00 6.53 -4.59
C ALA A 123 8.36 5.29 -5.23
N SER A 124 8.09 5.35 -6.54
CA SER A 124 7.48 4.25 -7.29
C SER A 124 8.35 2.99 -7.30
N ALA A 125 9.67 3.14 -7.50
CA ALA A 125 10.60 2.03 -7.46
C ALA A 125 10.66 1.37 -6.08
N GLN A 126 10.71 2.17 -5.00
CA GLN A 126 10.70 1.66 -3.64
C GLN A 126 9.42 0.87 -3.34
N TYR A 127 8.25 1.41 -3.68
CA TYR A 127 6.97 0.76 -3.39
C TYR A 127 6.72 -0.47 -4.25
N TYR A 128 7.16 -0.45 -5.51
CA TYR A 128 7.19 -1.63 -6.37
C TYR A 128 8.03 -2.75 -5.74
N ALA A 129 9.26 -2.44 -5.31
CA ALA A 129 10.15 -3.41 -4.68
C ALA A 129 9.56 -3.97 -3.37
N ASP A 130 8.95 -3.12 -2.55
CA ASP A 130 8.27 -3.56 -1.33
C ASP A 130 7.15 -4.56 -1.68
N ILE A 131 6.16 -4.16 -2.48
CA ILE A 131 5.00 -5.00 -2.82
C ILE A 131 5.44 -6.32 -3.47
N THR A 132 6.35 -6.27 -4.45
CA THR A 132 6.83 -7.47 -5.16
C THR A 132 7.54 -8.44 -4.22
N SER A 133 8.31 -7.96 -3.24
CA SER A 133 8.92 -8.85 -2.24
C SER A 133 7.88 -9.60 -1.41
N ARG A 134 6.72 -8.98 -1.10
CA ARG A 134 5.63 -9.62 -0.32
C ARG A 134 4.88 -10.63 -1.18
N ILE A 135 4.73 -10.37 -2.48
CA ILE A 135 4.18 -11.32 -3.45
C ILE A 135 5.07 -12.57 -3.54
N GLN A 136 6.39 -12.37 -3.68
CA GLN A 136 7.36 -13.47 -3.74
C GLN A 136 7.35 -14.30 -2.46
N GLU A 137 7.28 -13.65 -1.30
CA GLU A 137 7.19 -14.31 -0.01
C GLU A 137 5.88 -15.12 0.15
N ALA A 138 4.75 -14.57 -0.29
CA ALA A 138 3.47 -15.28 -0.30
C ALA A 138 3.52 -16.53 -1.19
N LEU A 139 4.11 -16.43 -2.39
CA LEU A 139 4.30 -17.58 -3.29
C LEU A 139 5.21 -18.64 -2.68
N ARG A 140 6.31 -18.24 -2.03
CA ARG A 140 7.22 -19.15 -1.32
C ARG A 140 6.47 -19.92 -0.24
N ARG A 141 5.68 -19.23 0.58
CA ARG A 141 4.85 -19.82 1.65
C ARG A 141 3.78 -20.75 1.09
N ALA A 142 3.11 -20.35 0.00
CA ALA A 142 2.07 -21.17 -0.63
C ALA A 142 2.64 -22.49 -1.21
N ARG A 143 3.86 -22.46 -1.76
CA ARG A 143 4.57 -23.68 -2.18
C ARG A 143 4.97 -24.57 -1.00
N ALA A 144 5.36 -23.97 0.13
CA ALA A 144 5.64 -24.72 1.36
C ALA A 144 4.38 -25.38 1.92
N PHE A 145 3.26 -24.64 1.97
CA PHE A 145 1.95 -25.16 2.33
C PHE A 145 1.56 -26.36 1.46
N LEU A 146 1.68 -26.25 0.13
CA LEU A 146 1.35 -27.35 -0.78
C LEU A 146 2.14 -28.62 -0.45
N ARG A 147 3.45 -28.51 -0.18
CA ARG A 147 4.27 -29.66 0.21
C ARG A 147 3.79 -30.29 1.51
N ALA A 148 3.49 -29.48 2.53
CA ALA A 148 2.98 -29.96 3.82
C ALA A 148 1.61 -30.65 3.67
N ALA A 149 0.68 -30.03 2.93
CA ALA A 149 -0.64 -30.58 2.69
C ALA A 149 -0.58 -31.92 1.93
N LEU A 150 0.31 -32.05 0.94
CA LEU A 150 0.51 -33.31 0.21
C LEU A 150 1.17 -34.39 1.07
N ALA A 151 2.09 -34.03 1.96
CA ALA A 151 2.67 -34.96 2.92
C ALA A 151 1.60 -35.49 3.88
N ALA A 152 0.79 -34.60 4.47
CA ALA A 152 -0.32 -34.96 5.33
C ALA A 152 -1.34 -35.87 4.62
N ALA A 153 -1.70 -35.54 3.37
CA ALA A 153 -2.65 -36.34 2.58
C ALA A 153 -2.13 -37.74 2.21
N ARG A 154 -0.82 -37.96 2.18
CA ARG A 154 -0.22 -39.30 1.94
C ARG A 154 -0.16 -40.15 3.20
N ASN A 155 -0.07 -39.52 4.37
CA ASN A 155 0.09 -40.19 5.66
C ASN A 155 -1.25 -40.47 6.36
N THR A 156 -2.39 -40.34 5.65
CA THR A 156 -3.73 -40.52 6.24
C THR A 156 -4.01 -41.93 6.75
N ALA A 157 -3.18 -42.92 6.37
CA ALA A 157 -3.26 -44.28 6.90
C ALA A 157 -2.77 -44.38 8.36
N THR A 158 -1.90 -43.46 8.80
CA THR A 158 -1.29 -43.48 10.15
C THR A 158 -1.67 -42.27 11.00
N THR A 159 -2.09 -41.16 10.39
CA THR A 159 -2.51 -39.96 11.11
C THR A 159 -3.71 -39.32 10.41
N PRO A 160 -4.79 -38.94 11.12
CA PRO A 160 -5.91 -38.23 10.51
C PRO A 160 -5.47 -36.95 9.79
N PHE A 161 -6.10 -36.63 8.66
CA PHE A 161 -5.84 -35.37 7.96
C PHE A 161 -6.42 -34.19 8.77
N ASP A 162 -5.55 -33.38 9.37
CA ASP A 162 -5.94 -32.18 10.12
C ASP A 162 -5.80 -30.92 9.25
N ALA A 163 -6.93 -30.51 8.65
CA ALA A 163 -7.00 -29.30 7.84
C ALA A 163 -6.79 -28.02 8.65
N GLU A 164 -7.19 -28.00 9.92
CA GLU A 164 -7.12 -26.81 10.77
C GLU A 164 -5.68 -26.57 11.25
N ALA A 165 -4.96 -27.63 11.62
CA ALA A 165 -3.54 -27.55 11.91
C ALA A 165 -2.76 -26.98 10.71
N LEU A 166 -3.00 -27.52 9.49
CA LEU A 166 -2.36 -27.02 8.27
C LEU A 166 -2.66 -25.55 7.99
N ARG A 167 -3.90 -25.09 8.23
CA ARG A 167 -4.30 -23.68 8.08
C ARG A 167 -3.55 -22.79 9.06
N ARG A 168 -3.47 -23.18 10.33
CA ARG A 168 -2.80 -22.42 11.40
C ARG A 168 -1.28 -22.33 11.21
N GLU A 169 -0.65 -23.43 10.77
CA GLU A 169 0.79 -23.48 10.53
C GLU A 169 1.19 -22.70 9.28
N HIS A 170 0.36 -22.77 8.24
CA HIS A 170 0.61 -22.18 6.93
C HIS A 170 -0.50 -21.23 6.45
N PRO A 171 -0.85 -20.17 7.19
CA PRO A 171 -1.90 -19.25 6.78
C PRO A 171 -1.50 -18.54 5.48
N LEU A 172 -2.38 -18.52 4.47
CA LEU A 172 -2.15 -17.79 3.21
C LEU A 172 -2.95 -16.48 3.10
N ASP A 173 -3.73 -16.16 4.12
CA ASP A 173 -4.48 -14.92 4.32
C ASP A 173 -3.65 -13.82 5.02
N THR A 174 -2.36 -14.06 5.25
CA THR A 174 -1.47 -13.13 5.95
C THR A 174 -0.24 -12.76 5.13
N VAL A 175 0.24 -11.53 5.33
CA VAL A 175 1.53 -11.03 4.83
C VAL A 175 2.53 -10.99 5.98
N ILE A 176 3.80 -11.29 5.69
CA ILE A 176 4.89 -11.10 6.66
C ILE A 176 5.47 -9.71 6.45
N TYR A 177 5.45 -8.89 7.50
CA TYR A 177 5.92 -7.51 7.47
C TYR A 177 6.74 -7.19 8.73
N GLY A 178 7.75 -6.32 8.59
CA GLY A 178 8.64 -5.94 9.70
C GLY A 178 9.42 -7.11 10.31
N ALA A 179 9.49 -7.18 11.64
CA ALA A 179 10.19 -8.19 12.45
C ALA A 179 9.59 -9.61 12.37
N ARG A 180 9.28 -10.08 11.15
CA ARG A 180 8.67 -11.38 10.82
C ARG A 180 7.26 -11.61 11.40
N THR A 181 6.56 -10.53 11.74
CA THR A 181 5.17 -10.60 12.22
C THR A 181 4.21 -10.84 11.07
N ARG A 182 3.19 -11.67 11.30
CA ARG A 182 2.13 -11.96 10.33
C ARG A 182 0.98 -10.96 10.54
N TYR A 183 0.59 -10.28 9.48
CA TYR A 183 -0.55 -9.37 9.45
C TYR A 183 -1.64 -9.91 8.51
N PRO A 184 -2.93 -9.75 8.83
CA PRO A 184 -3.99 -9.98 7.87
C PRO A 184 -3.73 -9.22 6.56
N ALA A 185 -3.85 -9.90 5.43
CA ALA A 185 -3.49 -9.34 4.13
C ALA A 185 -4.36 -8.14 3.73
N ASP A 186 -5.61 -8.12 4.17
CA ASP A 186 -6.55 -7.03 3.98
C ASP A 186 -6.17 -5.78 4.77
N ALA A 187 -5.80 -5.93 6.04
CA ALA A 187 -5.31 -4.85 6.89
C ALA A 187 -3.98 -4.29 6.37
N TRP A 188 -3.04 -5.17 5.99
CA TRP A 188 -1.79 -4.76 5.35
C TRP A 188 -2.04 -4.00 4.05
N ALA A 189 -2.90 -4.50 3.16
CA ALA A 189 -3.19 -3.87 1.88
C ALA A 189 -3.76 -2.45 2.08
N HIS A 190 -4.67 -2.27 3.02
CA HIS A 190 -5.23 -0.96 3.33
C HIS A 190 -4.15 -0.01 3.88
N ALA A 191 -3.38 -0.45 4.87
CA ALA A 191 -2.33 0.37 5.49
C ALA A 191 -1.23 0.76 4.49
N ALA A 192 -0.71 -0.20 3.72
CA ALA A 192 0.36 0.01 2.75
C ALA A 192 -0.08 0.98 1.64
N VAL A 193 -1.24 0.75 1.03
CA VAL A 193 -1.75 1.61 -0.05
C VAL A 193 -2.03 3.03 0.46
N THR A 194 -2.63 3.17 1.64
CA THR A 194 -2.91 4.49 2.22
C THR A 194 -1.61 5.26 2.48
N TRP A 195 -0.64 4.61 3.13
CA TRP A 195 0.67 5.19 3.41
C TRP A 195 1.37 5.68 2.14
N GLN A 196 1.43 4.82 1.12
CA GLN A 196 2.09 5.13 -0.14
C GLN A 196 1.39 6.28 -0.87
N ALA A 197 0.06 6.28 -0.92
CA ALA A 197 -0.71 7.33 -1.58
C ALA A 197 -0.53 8.70 -0.89
N VAL A 198 -0.68 8.76 0.43
CA VAL A 198 -0.54 10.01 1.20
C VAL A 198 0.89 10.53 1.12
N THR A 199 1.88 9.65 1.29
CA THR A 199 3.29 10.01 1.12
C THR A 199 3.56 10.60 -0.26
N THR A 200 3.14 9.92 -1.32
CA THR A 200 3.37 10.38 -2.70
C THR A 200 2.67 11.71 -2.99
N ALA A 201 1.44 11.90 -2.52
CA ALA A 201 0.72 13.17 -2.67
C ALA A 201 1.44 14.31 -1.93
N ASN A 202 1.83 14.11 -0.67
CA ASN A 202 2.50 15.14 0.10
C ASN A 202 3.91 15.45 -0.43
N THR A 203 4.63 14.48 -0.97
CA THR A 203 5.88 14.73 -1.70
C THR A 203 5.64 15.60 -2.94
N GLY A 204 4.56 15.34 -3.69
CA GLY A 204 4.17 16.19 -4.83
C GLY A 204 3.81 17.61 -4.42
N ALA A 205 3.03 17.75 -3.34
CA ALA A 205 2.65 19.05 -2.78
C ALA A 205 3.88 19.83 -2.29
N ALA A 206 4.77 19.21 -1.52
CA ALA A 206 5.98 19.84 -1.01
C ALA A 206 6.91 20.28 -2.15
N ARG A 207 7.10 19.44 -3.19
CA ARG A 207 7.87 19.85 -4.37
C ARG A 207 7.22 21.03 -5.08
N ALA A 208 5.90 21.03 -5.24
CA ALA A 208 5.20 22.13 -5.89
C ALA A 208 5.29 23.46 -5.13
N ALA A 209 5.33 23.40 -3.80
CA ALA A 209 5.59 24.58 -2.99
C ALA A 209 6.93 25.22 -3.34
N LEU A 210 7.98 24.41 -3.49
CA LEU A 210 9.32 24.93 -3.79
C LEU A 210 9.51 25.27 -5.27
N ASP A 211 9.22 24.34 -6.16
CA ASP A 211 9.60 24.42 -7.58
C ASP A 211 8.67 25.37 -8.37
N GLU A 212 7.36 25.34 -8.13
CA GLU A 212 6.39 26.21 -8.83
C GLU A 212 6.09 27.51 -8.08
N LEU A 213 6.05 27.50 -6.74
CA LEU A 213 5.66 28.68 -5.95
C LEU A 213 6.84 29.46 -5.35
N GLY A 214 8.07 28.91 -5.39
CA GLY A 214 9.23 29.52 -4.73
C GLY A 214 9.07 29.62 -3.21
N CYS A 215 8.20 28.80 -2.63
CA CYS A 215 7.83 28.81 -1.22
C CYS A 215 8.67 27.80 -0.44
N GLU A 216 9.36 28.29 0.60
CA GLU A 216 10.26 27.47 1.44
C GLU A 216 9.57 26.95 2.71
N TRP A 217 8.39 27.49 3.03
CA TRP A 217 7.66 27.21 4.26
C TRP A 217 6.25 26.73 3.97
N VAL A 218 5.85 25.67 4.66
CA VAL A 218 4.48 25.14 4.62
C VAL A 218 3.90 25.12 6.02
N GLU A 219 2.61 25.44 6.12
CA GLU A 219 1.80 25.07 7.27
C GLU A 219 1.38 23.60 7.12
N VAL A 220 1.43 22.88 8.23
CA VAL A 220 1.02 21.49 8.30
C VAL A 220 -0.35 21.39 8.97
N ARG A 221 -1.33 20.87 8.22
CA ARG A 221 -2.64 20.48 8.75
C ARG A 221 -2.69 18.97 8.93
N ASP A 222 -2.86 18.51 10.16
CA ASP A 222 -2.88 17.08 10.49
C ASP A 222 -3.87 16.80 11.65
N GLY A 223 -3.94 15.56 12.13
CA GLY A 223 -4.65 15.26 13.38
C GLY A 223 -3.98 15.94 14.59
N PRO A 224 -4.74 16.41 15.60
CA PRO A 224 -4.18 17.13 16.75
C PRO A 224 -3.15 16.32 17.54
N ASP A 225 -3.29 14.99 17.55
CA ASP A 225 -2.39 14.07 18.25
C ASP A 225 -1.30 13.46 17.35
N CYS A 226 -1.23 13.85 16.07
CA CYS A 226 -0.24 13.31 15.14
C CYS A 226 1.13 13.95 15.38
N GLY A 227 2.13 13.11 15.64
CA GLY A 227 3.53 13.51 15.67
C GLY A 227 4.15 13.73 14.28
N TRP A 228 5.36 14.30 14.25
CA TRP A 228 6.04 14.72 13.03
C TRP A 228 6.64 13.55 12.24
N GLU A 229 7.57 12.80 12.83
CA GLU A 229 8.23 11.66 12.19
C GLU A 229 7.44 10.36 12.34
N SER A 230 6.74 10.21 13.47
CA SER A 230 5.90 9.06 13.80
C SER A 230 4.66 9.51 14.56
N HIS A 231 3.66 8.63 14.74
CA HIS A 231 2.43 8.99 15.45
C HIS A 231 2.69 9.47 16.88
N ASP A 232 3.57 8.75 17.60
CA ASP A 232 3.90 9.00 19.01
C ASP A 232 5.05 10.00 19.20
N ASP A 233 5.49 10.66 18.13
CA ASP A 233 6.53 11.67 18.20
C ASP A 233 6.07 12.86 19.07
N PRO A 234 6.87 13.26 20.09
CA PRO A 234 6.53 14.41 20.93
C PRO A 234 6.50 15.73 20.15
N ASP A 235 7.22 15.83 19.01
CA ASP A 235 7.09 16.95 18.09
C ASP A 235 5.77 16.84 17.31
N ARG A 236 4.79 17.69 17.61
CA ARG A 236 3.46 17.63 17.00
C ARG A 236 3.46 18.26 15.61
N ALA A 237 2.76 17.63 14.68
CA ALA A 237 2.72 18.09 13.29
C ALA A 237 1.67 19.19 13.07
N ASN A 238 0.47 19.03 13.64
CA ASN A 238 -0.65 19.90 13.31
C ASN A 238 -0.44 21.35 13.76
N ARG A 239 -0.79 22.30 12.89
CA ARG A 239 -0.63 23.75 13.10
C ARG A 239 0.81 24.17 13.38
N THR A 240 1.76 23.52 12.71
CA THR A 240 3.17 23.94 12.72
C THR A 240 3.60 24.45 11.36
N LEU A 241 4.58 25.35 11.38
CA LEU A 241 5.36 25.76 10.21
C LEU A 241 6.53 24.81 10.04
N ARG A 242 6.69 24.28 8.83
CA ARG A 242 7.77 23.37 8.46
C ARG A 242 8.46 23.88 7.23
N THR A 243 9.77 23.68 7.14
CA THR A 243 10.46 23.89 5.87
C THR A 243 9.96 22.86 4.85
N VAL A 244 9.98 23.22 3.56
CA VAL A 244 9.67 22.25 2.51
C VAL A 244 10.63 21.06 2.55
N GLN A 245 11.87 21.28 2.93
CA GLN A 245 12.89 20.23 3.06
C GLN A 245 12.50 19.23 4.15
N ASP A 246 12.02 19.68 5.30
CA ASP A 246 11.52 18.78 6.35
C ASP A 246 10.25 18.06 5.90
N ALA A 247 9.34 18.77 5.21
CA ALA A 247 8.13 18.14 4.68
C ALA A 247 8.44 17.07 3.60
N LEU A 248 9.53 17.24 2.84
CA LEU A 248 10.01 16.22 1.90
C LEU A 248 10.70 15.03 2.59
N ALA A 249 11.34 15.27 3.75
CA ALA A 249 11.92 14.21 4.56
C ALA A 249 10.83 13.40 5.30
N HIS A 250 9.75 14.07 5.74
CA HIS A 250 8.65 13.49 6.50
C HIS A 250 7.28 13.82 5.89
N PRO A 251 7.00 13.35 4.65
CA PRO A 251 5.76 13.64 3.94
C PRO A 251 4.52 13.03 4.63
N SER A 252 4.69 12.00 5.45
CA SER A 252 3.67 11.47 6.35
C SER A 252 4.31 10.73 7.54
N ALA A 253 3.57 10.52 8.63
CA ALA A 253 4.09 9.94 9.89
C ALA A 253 3.65 8.49 10.19
N HIS A 254 2.42 8.12 9.81
CA HIS A 254 1.93 6.74 9.92
C HIS A 254 0.90 6.39 8.81
N PRO A 255 0.53 5.10 8.62
CA PRO A 255 -0.37 4.66 7.53
C PRO A 255 -1.77 5.27 7.49
N HIS A 256 -2.19 5.97 8.55
CA HIS A 256 -3.50 6.64 8.65
C HIS A 256 -3.37 8.15 8.83
N CYS A 257 -2.21 8.70 8.48
CA CYS A 257 -1.90 10.11 8.60
C CYS A 257 -2.86 10.96 7.78
N ALA A 258 -3.31 12.08 8.37
CA ALA A 258 -4.23 13.02 7.73
C ALA A 258 -3.52 14.27 7.18
N ARG A 259 -2.18 14.26 7.22
CA ARG A 259 -1.30 15.37 6.87
C ARG A 259 -1.60 15.94 5.50
N GLU A 260 -1.71 17.26 5.47
CA GLU A 260 -1.81 18.09 4.29
C GLU A 260 -0.92 19.31 4.46
N LEU A 261 -0.34 19.76 3.35
CA LEU A 261 0.58 20.88 3.32
C LEU A 261 -0.10 22.10 2.69
N LEU A 262 0.02 23.24 3.34
CA LEU A 262 -0.51 24.53 2.91
C LEU A 262 0.67 25.48 2.66
N PRO A 263 0.74 26.16 1.50
CA PRO A 263 1.86 27.05 1.22
C PRO A 263 1.77 28.32 2.06
N ARG A 264 2.91 28.79 2.58
CA ARG A 264 3.01 30.06 3.31
C ARG A 264 3.80 31.07 2.50
N LEU A 265 3.16 31.57 1.43
CA LEU A 265 3.74 32.54 0.51
C LEU A 265 4.15 33.85 1.22
N ASP A 266 3.47 34.19 2.31
CA ASP A 266 3.78 35.33 3.17
C ASP A 266 5.13 35.22 3.90
N LEU A 267 5.72 34.02 3.93
CA LEU A 267 6.98 33.72 4.61
C LEU A 267 8.17 33.58 3.66
N ILE A 268 8.00 33.84 2.37
CA ILE A 268 9.10 33.75 1.39
C ILE A 268 10.24 34.71 1.77
N GLY A 269 11.47 34.20 1.81
CA GLY A 269 12.68 34.95 2.15
C GLY A 269 12.87 35.22 3.65
N ARG A 270 11.98 34.71 4.52
CA ARG A 270 12.13 34.80 5.98
C ARG A 270 13.14 33.75 6.45
N THR A 271 14.11 34.16 7.26
CA THR A 271 15.23 33.31 7.70
C THR A 271 15.26 33.07 9.22
N GLU A 272 14.39 33.76 9.97
CA GLU A 272 14.35 33.72 11.43
C GLU A 272 13.36 32.68 11.99
N ILE A 273 12.57 32.03 11.14
CA ILE A 273 11.58 31.02 11.53
C ILE A 273 12.28 29.69 11.74
N ARG A 274 11.88 28.97 12.79
CA ARG A 274 12.35 27.61 13.06
C ARG A 274 11.32 26.60 12.57
N SER A 275 11.77 25.51 11.97
CA SER A 275 10.89 24.39 11.66
C SER A 275 10.31 23.80 12.94
N GLY A 276 9.01 23.49 12.91
CA GLY A 276 8.22 23.08 14.08
C GLY A 276 7.64 24.24 14.89
N ALA A 277 7.82 25.50 14.46
CA ALA A 277 7.18 26.63 15.12
C ALA A 277 5.64 26.52 15.06
N LEU A 278 4.97 26.79 16.17
CA LEU A 278 3.51 26.84 16.25
C LEU A 278 2.94 28.08 15.55
N LEU A 279 1.75 27.92 14.99
CA LEU A 279 0.92 28.98 14.42
C LEU A 279 -0.05 29.61 15.41
#